data_AF-A0A2J6P2G8-F1
#
_entry.id   AF-A0A2J6P2G8-F1
#
_cell.length_a   1.000
_cell.length_b   1.000
_cell.length_c   1.000
_cell.angle_alpha   90.00
_cell.angle_beta   90.00
_cell.angle_gamma   90.00
#
_symmetry.space_group_name_H-M   'P 1'
#
loop_
_entity.id
_entity.type
_entity.pdbx_description
1 polymer ?
#
loop_
_entity_poly.entity_id
_entity_poly.type
_entity_poly.pdbx_seq_one_letter_code
_entity_poly.pdbx_strand_id
1 'polypeptide(L)'
;MELYKGGKVDAKINEQGVNLGNININLYTMDNSTSVIDIYLKKKNLFSEDTNYIPINLNQTTFKPILHLFTQDGSIFSNEPLEVIKAEDGHVRYLVSDYVTRHVGQVQCKLFLVDKTNTDDSSHVADFFFTVNDSGLTQAVGKEIHVDLLDGIVEKIMKANIELFKGEKGDKGEPGKDGKDGKNGIDGVNGIDGKQGPAGPPGADGVDGKSFTYEDFTQEQLDKLMPKLPDFSKWQKYKLTNDDGTLTLQKDLDISAIYKSGNYYFTSCINGPSGYTGVGTVIANFYSNLPDNPNSSYGSIVFITSTNDVYTRFRQGTTWTLWQKLNANFSDTGWQNLTLANGVTAYSSSSLPKYRFINDRGMLELSIMGAVKNIKSTKTVIANLPSNIVSYLNRDIPFIQNSSAKNSFATTARWGIKKDGSISLDFVSFPSSDMSETDWYPIDITIRL
;
A
#
# COMPACT_ATOMS: atom_id res chain seq x y z
N MET A 1 37.45 20.98 -5.52
CA MET A 1 36.00 21.20 -5.38
C MET A 1 35.83 22.62 -4.88
N GLU A 2 35.07 23.45 -5.60
CA GLU A 2 34.82 24.85 -5.18
C GLU A 2 33.61 24.88 -4.24
N LEU A 3 33.79 25.49 -3.06
CA LEU A 3 32.77 25.57 -2.02
C LEU A 3 32.12 26.95 -2.06
N TYR A 4 30.79 27.01 -2.21
CA TYR A 4 30.07 28.26 -2.46
C TYR A 4 29.16 28.66 -1.29
N LYS A 5 28.66 27.68 -0.51
CA LYS A 5 27.77 27.92 0.62
C LYS A 5 28.22 27.10 1.83
N GLY A 6 28.33 27.74 2.98
CA GLY A 6 28.79 27.11 4.21
C GLY A 6 28.02 27.63 5.41
N GLY A 7 27.75 26.77 6.38
CA GLY A 7 27.32 27.22 7.71
C GLY A 7 28.12 26.56 8.81
N LYS A 8 28.05 27.18 9.99
CA LYS A 8 28.84 26.81 11.16
C LYS A 8 27.93 26.39 12.31
N VAL A 9 28.25 25.26 12.93
CA VAL A 9 27.53 24.70 14.07
C VAL A 9 28.51 24.50 15.22
N ASP A 10 28.27 25.16 16.35
CA ASP A 10 29.01 24.93 17.59
C ASP A 10 28.21 23.97 18.48
N ALA A 11 28.58 22.70 18.49
CA ALA A 11 27.90 21.64 19.20
C ALA A 11 28.49 21.44 20.61
N LYS A 12 27.78 21.91 21.63
CA LYS A 12 28.21 21.90 23.04
C LYS A 12 27.52 20.75 23.79
N ILE A 13 28.21 19.64 24.02
CA ILE A 13 27.67 18.46 24.70
C ILE A 13 27.43 18.76 26.18
N ASN A 14 26.18 18.59 26.64
CA ASN A 14 25.78 18.72 28.03
C ASN A 14 24.53 17.87 28.38
N GLU A 15 24.23 17.77 29.67
CA GLU A 15 23.11 17.00 30.25
C GLU A 15 21.72 17.62 30.01
N GLN A 16 21.64 18.85 29.47
CA GLN A 16 20.39 19.63 29.37
C GLN A 16 19.70 19.50 28.00
N GLY A 17 20.26 18.70 27.08
CA GLY A 17 19.79 18.58 25.71
C GLY A 17 20.27 19.73 24.84
N VAL A 18 20.79 19.41 23.65
CA VAL A 18 21.49 20.36 22.78
C VAL A 18 20.69 20.54 21.49
N ASN A 19 19.51 21.16 21.58
CA ASN A 19 18.74 21.56 20.40
C ASN A 19 19.17 22.97 19.97
N LEU A 20 19.90 23.05 18.86
CA LEU A 20 20.45 24.28 18.29
C LEU A 20 19.49 24.98 17.32
N GLY A 21 18.38 24.33 16.95
CA GLY A 21 17.37 24.91 16.06
C GLY A 21 17.88 25.16 14.63
N ASN A 22 17.41 26.25 14.01
CA ASN A 22 17.79 26.61 12.63
C ASN A 22 19.22 27.13 12.59
N ILE A 23 20.07 26.53 11.75
CA ILE A 23 21.45 26.99 11.55
C ILE A 23 21.58 28.09 10.48
N ASN A 24 20.45 28.63 10.01
CA ASN A 24 20.34 29.70 9.02
C ASN A 24 21.01 29.37 7.67
N ILE A 25 21.10 28.09 7.34
CA ILE A 25 21.53 27.62 6.02
C ILE A 25 20.30 27.41 5.15
N ASN A 26 20.30 28.10 4.00
CA ASN A 26 19.33 27.92 2.93
C ASN A 26 20.05 27.39 1.69
N LEU A 27 19.84 26.12 1.41
CA LEU A 27 20.34 25.45 0.22
C LEU A 27 19.26 25.41 -0.85
N TYR A 28 19.65 25.03 -2.06
CA TYR A 28 18.78 24.90 -3.21
C TYR A 28 19.03 23.56 -3.90
N THR A 29 18.03 23.04 -4.60
CA THR A 29 18.12 21.74 -5.32
C THR A 29 19.28 21.66 -6.33
N MET A 30 19.80 22.80 -6.80
CA MET A 30 20.95 22.88 -7.70
C MET A 30 22.30 23.06 -6.98
N ASP A 31 22.31 23.19 -5.64
CA ASP A 31 23.55 23.27 -4.84
C ASP A 31 24.20 21.87 -4.68
N ASN A 32 24.48 21.21 -5.82
CA ASN A 32 25.03 19.86 -5.90
C ASN A 32 26.47 19.83 -5.37
N SER A 33 26.68 19.20 -4.21
CA SER A 33 28.02 18.98 -3.61
C SER A 33 28.90 20.25 -3.50
N THR A 34 28.27 21.43 -3.42
CA THR A 34 28.95 22.74 -3.25
C THR A 34 28.69 23.37 -1.88
N SER A 35 27.95 22.65 -1.03
CA SER A 35 27.49 23.11 0.28
C SER A 35 28.11 22.31 1.42
N VAL A 36 28.54 23.01 2.46
CA VAL A 36 29.21 22.38 3.62
C VAL A 36 28.65 22.86 4.95
N ILE A 37 28.72 22.00 5.96
CA ILE A 37 28.40 22.34 7.34
C ILE A 37 29.63 22.05 8.20
N ASP A 38 30.25 23.10 8.73
CA ASP A 38 31.37 23.00 9.65
C ASP A 38 30.85 22.86 11.08
N ILE A 39 31.19 21.75 11.73
CA ILE A 39 30.71 21.37 13.05
C ILE A 39 31.89 21.35 14.03
N TYR A 40 31.77 22.09 15.13
CA TYR A 40 32.76 22.18 16.19
C TYR A 40 32.25 21.49 17.45
N LEU A 41 32.86 20.35 17.79
CA LEU A 41 32.50 19.52 18.94
C LEU A 41 33.18 20.04 20.21
N LYS A 42 32.38 20.38 21.23
CA LYS A 42 32.87 20.89 22.51
C LYS A 42 32.22 20.14 23.68
N LYS A 43 33.00 19.85 24.71
CA LYS A 43 32.53 19.25 25.97
C LYS A 43 32.77 20.20 27.14
N LYS A 44 31.97 20.05 28.20
CA LYS A 44 32.20 20.79 29.45
C LYS A 44 33.55 20.36 30.06
N ASN A 45 34.34 21.33 30.54
CA ASN A 45 35.53 21.01 31.31
C ASN A 45 35.10 20.48 32.69
N LEU A 46 35.45 19.23 33.00
CA LEU A 46 35.13 18.57 34.27
C LEU A 46 36.30 18.61 35.27
N PHE A 47 37.46 19.15 34.85
CA PHE A 47 38.72 19.09 35.61
C PHE A 47 39.19 20.46 36.10
N SER A 48 38.36 21.51 35.98
CA SER A 48 38.67 22.89 36.38
C SER A 48 37.47 23.51 37.10
N GLU A 49 37.72 24.41 38.05
CA GLU A 49 36.69 25.26 38.67
C GLU A 49 35.99 26.17 37.63
N ASP A 50 36.63 26.38 36.48
CA ASP A 50 36.05 27.09 35.34
C ASP A 50 35.25 26.13 34.44
N THR A 51 33.93 26.31 34.42
CA THR A 51 32.96 25.46 33.69
C THR A 51 32.92 25.69 32.17
N ASN A 52 33.94 26.34 31.62
CA ASN A 52 34.05 26.63 30.19
C ASN A 52 34.08 25.36 29.32
N TYR A 53 33.57 25.50 28.09
CA TYR A 53 33.52 24.42 27.10
C TYR A 53 34.85 24.32 26.35
N ILE A 54 35.43 23.13 26.31
CA ILE A 54 36.68 22.83 25.61
C ILE A 54 36.42 21.94 24.38
N PRO A 55 37.23 22.04 23.32
CA PRO A 55 37.14 21.15 22.17
C PRO A 55 37.29 19.67 22.53
N ILE A 56 36.64 18.79 21.77
CA ILE A 56 36.85 17.35 21.86
C ILE A 56 37.98 16.95 20.91
N ASN A 57 39.10 16.47 21.47
CA ASN A 57 40.19 15.95 20.65
C ASN A 57 39.85 14.54 20.13
N LEU A 58 39.58 14.43 18.83
CA LEU A 58 39.18 13.19 18.15
C LEU A 58 40.33 12.17 18.01
N ASN A 59 41.59 12.58 18.22
CA ASN A 59 42.73 11.66 18.25
C ASN A 59 42.90 10.94 19.60
N GLN A 60 42.19 11.40 20.64
CA GLN A 60 42.30 10.90 22.01
C GLN A 60 41.04 10.14 22.45
N THR A 61 40.15 9.82 21.52
CA THR A 61 38.88 9.13 21.79
C THR A 61 38.61 8.06 20.72
N THR A 62 37.97 6.98 21.15
CA THR A 62 37.43 5.92 20.29
C THR A 62 36.12 6.32 19.60
N PHE A 63 35.42 7.32 20.16
CA PHE A 63 34.16 7.82 19.64
C PHE A 63 34.32 8.55 18.29
N LYS A 64 33.46 8.20 17.33
CA LYS A 64 33.39 8.83 16.00
C LYS A 64 32.09 9.59 15.83
N PRO A 65 32.11 10.80 15.25
CA PRO A 65 30.90 11.56 15.00
C PRO A 65 30.14 10.98 13.81
N ILE A 66 28.82 10.87 13.95
CA ILE A 66 27.90 10.33 12.95
C ILE A 66 26.68 11.24 12.85
N LEU A 67 26.26 11.54 11.63
CA LEU A 67 25.12 12.41 11.36
C LEU A 67 23.94 11.61 10.77
N HIS A 68 22.74 11.83 11.30
CA HIS A 68 21.49 11.31 10.71
C HIS A 68 20.62 12.48 10.26
N LEU A 69 20.02 12.36 9.09
CA LEU A 69 19.17 13.37 8.49
C LEU A 69 17.74 12.83 8.31
N PHE A 70 16.77 13.68 8.61
CA PHE A 70 15.35 13.42 8.47
C PHE A 70 14.72 14.58 7.71
N THR A 71 14.22 14.31 6.52
CA THR A 71 13.65 15.33 5.63
C THR A 71 12.15 15.48 5.85
N GLN A 72 11.60 16.62 5.44
CA GLN A 72 10.18 16.94 5.60
C GLN A 72 9.24 15.99 4.83
N ASP A 73 9.69 15.41 3.72
CA ASP A 73 8.94 14.41 2.95
C ASP A 73 8.97 12.99 3.57
N GLY A 74 9.65 12.84 4.71
CA GLY A 74 9.76 11.59 5.47
C GLY A 74 10.90 10.68 5.02
N SER A 75 11.82 11.18 4.18
CA SER A 75 13.05 10.47 3.83
C SER A 75 14.05 10.51 5.00
N ILE A 76 14.87 9.46 5.11
CA ILE A 76 15.82 9.29 6.20
C ILE A 76 17.17 8.87 5.62
N PHE A 77 18.22 9.60 6.01
CA PHE A 77 19.61 9.29 5.68
C PHE A 77 20.37 9.02 6.98
N SER A 78 20.76 7.77 7.20
CA SER A 78 21.54 7.40 8.38
C SER A 78 23.02 7.28 8.06
N ASN A 79 23.86 7.56 9.05
CA ASN A 79 25.31 7.40 8.98
C ASN A 79 26.00 8.28 7.93
N GLU A 80 25.50 9.50 7.74
CA GLU A 80 26.09 10.45 6.82
C GLU A 80 27.56 10.75 7.20
N PRO A 81 28.50 10.65 6.23
CA PRO A 81 29.93 10.74 6.50
C PRO A 81 30.34 12.16 6.90
N LEU A 82 31.22 12.25 7.90
CA LEU A 82 31.82 13.51 8.36
C LEU A 82 33.33 13.48 8.13
N GLU A 83 33.86 14.48 7.44
CA GLU A 83 35.29 14.65 7.25
C GLU A 83 35.91 15.29 8.50
N VAL A 84 36.97 14.68 9.04
CA VAL A 84 37.73 15.28 10.14
C VAL A 84 38.70 16.30 9.56
N ILE A 85 38.41 17.59 9.75
CA ILE A 85 39.25 18.67 9.25
C ILE A 85 40.40 18.95 10.22
N LYS A 86 40.08 19.02 11.52
CA LYS A 86 41.09 19.22 12.57
C LYS A 86 40.67 18.49 13.85
N ALA A 87 41.30 17.34 14.07
CA ALA A 87 40.93 16.40 15.12
C ALA A 87 41.13 16.98 16.52
N GLU A 88 42.21 17.71 16.77
CA GLU A 88 42.53 18.33 18.07
C GLU A 88 41.54 19.43 18.48
N ASP A 89 40.87 20.05 17.52
CA ASP A 89 39.87 21.12 17.73
C ASP A 89 38.43 20.59 17.69
N GLY A 90 38.24 19.28 17.52
CA GLY A 90 36.91 18.68 17.34
C GLY A 90 36.16 19.23 16.12
N HIS A 91 36.90 19.68 15.10
CA HIS A 91 36.34 20.29 13.89
C HIS A 91 36.13 19.21 12.83
N VAL A 92 34.86 18.96 12.52
CA VAL A 92 34.42 18.06 11.46
C VAL A 92 33.55 18.79 10.45
N ARG A 93 33.50 18.29 9.22
CA ARG A 93 32.76 18.89 8.13
C ARG A 93 31.83 17.88 7.51
N TYR A 94 30.57 18.27 7.36
CA TYR A 94 29.62 17.55 6.54
C TYR A 94 29.59 18.17 5.14
N LEU A 95 29.85 17.37 4.11
CA LEU A 95 29.61 17.73 2.72
C LEU A 95 28.17 17.36 2.38
N VAL A 96 27.33 18.35 2.06
CA VAL A 96 25.93 18.06 1.75
C VAL A 96 25.85 17.45 0.35
N SER A 97 25.49 16.18 0.30
CA SER A 97 25.38 15.43 -0.95
C SER A 97 24.18 15.85 -1.79
N ASP A 98 24.26 15.60 -3.10
CA ASP A 98 23.21 15.96 -4.05
C ASP A 98 21.88 15.25 -3.77
N TYR A 99 21.93 13.97 -3.37
CA TYR A 99 20.77 13.19 -2.99
C TYR A 99 20.00 13.83 -1.83
N VAL A 100 20.68 14.45 -0.86
CA VAL A 100 20.02 15.20 0.22
C VAL A 100 19.38 16.48 -0.30
N THR A 101 20.08 17.23 -1.16
CA THR A 101 19.56 18.50 -1.73
C THR A 101 18.39 18.32 -2.69
N ARG A 102 18.08 17.09 -3.15
CA ARG A 102 16.88 16.82 -3.94
C ARG A 102 15.59 16.83 -3.11
N HIS A 103 15.68 16.70 -1.78
CA HIS A 103 14.53 16.73 -0.88
C HIS A 103 14.25 18.14 -0.39
N VAL A 104 13.30 18.80 -1.04
CA VAL A 104 12.87 20.18 -0.72
C VAL A 104 12.16 20.21 0.62
N GLY A 105 12.48 21.23 1.44
CA GLY A 105 11.88 21.46 2.75
C GLY A 105 12.90 21.48 3.88
N GLN A 106 12.40 21.32 5.10
CA GLN A 106 13.23 21.27 6.30
C GLN A 106 13.97 19.92 6.40
N VAL A 107 15.28 19.97 6.65
CA VAL A 107 16.12 18.79 6.91
C VAL A 107 16.58 18.84 8.36
N GLN A 108 16.01 17.98 9.18
CA GLN A 108 16.40 17.81 10.58
C GLN A 108 17.64 16.93 10.68
N CYS A 109 18.63 17.39 11.43
CA CYS A 109 19.93 16.77 11.60
C CYS A 109 20.08 16.35 13.06
N LYS A 110 20.49 15.10 13.27
CA LYS A 110 20.78 14.53 14.59
C LYS A 110 22.21 14.02 14.60
N LEU A 111 23.05 14.64 15.41
CA LEU A 111 24.48 14.34 15.52
C LEU A 111 24.75 13.48 16.76
N PHE A 112 25.51 12.40 16.57
CA PHE A 112 25.90 11.47 17.62
C PHE A 112 27.42 11.29 17.64
N LEU A 113 27.95 10.92 18.79
CA LEU A 113 29.28 10.32 18.94
C LEU A 113 29.07 8.85 19.28
N VAL A 114 29.63 7.94 18.48
CA VAL A 114 29.45 6.48 18.64
C VAL A 114 30.81 5.81 18.83
N ASP A 115 30.93 4.95 19.82
CA ASP A 115 32.12 4.12 20.01
C ASP A 115 32.04 2.88 19.11
N LYS A 116 32.98 2.74 18.17
CA LYS A 116 33.05 1.61 17.24
C LYS A 116 33.86 0.41 17.78
N THR A 117 34.22 0.40 19.06
CA THR A 117 35.11 -0.61 19.66
C THR A 117 34.40 -1.77 20.38
N ASN A 118 33.11 -2.01 20.10
CA ASN A 118 32.23 -3.11 20.57
C ASN A 118 31.39 -2.85 21.83
N THR A 119 31.23 -1.61 22.30
CA THR A 119 30.48 -1.32 23.54
C THR A 119 29.05 -0.83 23.33
N ASP A 120 28.57 -0.69 22.08
CA ASP A 120 27.29 -0.05 21.71
C ASP A 120 27.09 1.35 22.33
N ASP A 121 28.15 1.94 22.89
CA ASP A 121 28.09 3.23 23.57
C ASP A 121 27.91 4.36 22.56
N SER A 122 26.90 5.19 22.78
CA SER A 122 26.65 6.37 21.97
C SER A 122 26.22 7.56 22.83
N SER A 123 26.54 8.75 22.36
CA SER A 123 26.15 10.01 22.98
C SER A 123 25.47 10.90 21.94
N HIS A 124 24.27 11.38 22.26
CA HIS A 124 23.58 12.39 21.45
C HIS A 124 24.26 13.74 21.67
N VAL A 125 24.79 14.32 20.59
CA VAL A 125 25.61 15.53 20.63
C VAL A 125 24.78 16.79 20.40
N ALA A 126 24.00 16.83 19.32
CA ALA A 126 23.19 17.99 18.95
C ALA A 126 22.04 17.64 17.99
N ASP A 127 20.95 18.41 18.11
CA ASP A 127 19.89 18.49 17.11
C ASP A 127 19.92 19.87 16.44
N PHE A 128 19.85 19.93 15.12
CA PHE A 128 19.74 21.18 14.36
C PHE A 128 19.01 20.96 13.03
N PHE A 129 18.67 22.02 12.31
CA PHE A 129 18.09 21.87 10.97
C PHE A 129 18.51 22.98 10.01
N PHE A 130 18.51 22.64 8.72
CA PHE A 130 18.64 23.58 7.61
C PHE A 130 17.47 23.43 6.64
N THR A 131 17.35 24.35 5.68
CA THR A 131 16.27 24.34 4.69
C THR A 131 16.83 24.17 3.28
N VAL A 132 16.17 23.33 2.48
CA VAL A 132 16.45 23.17 1.04
C VAL A 132 15.27 23.74 0.27
N ASN A 133 15.53 24.67 -0.64
CA ASN A 133 14.52 25.33 -1.48
C ASN A 133 14.57 24.79 -2.91
N ASP A 134 13.43 24.84 -3.60
CA ASP A 134 13.38 24.46 -5.01
C ASP A 134 14.01 25.55 -5.90
N SER A 135 14.88 25.14 -6.82
CA SER A 135 15.46 26.01 -7.86
C SER A 135 14.55 26.20 -9.08
N GLY A 136 13.42 25.48 -9.16
CA GLY A 136 12.42 25.60 -10.24
C GLY A 136 12.80 24.91 -11.56
N LEU A 137 13.82 24.05 -11.56
CA LEU A 137 14.34 23.37 -12.76
C LEU A 137 14.36 21.83 -12.65
N THR A 138 13.97 21.25 -11.52
CA THR A 138 14.06 19.80 -11.26
C THR A 138 12.72 19.21 -10.80
N GLN A 139 12.36 18.01 -11.29
CA GLN A 139 11.22 17.26 -10.78
C GLN A 139 11.49 16.81 -9.34
N ALA A 140 10.65 17.23 -8.39
CA ALA A 140 10.68 16.72 -7.02
C ALA A 140 10.62 15.19 -7.01
N VAL A 141 11.54 14.54 -6.32
CA VAL A 141 11.60 13.07 -6.18
C VAL A 141 10.71 12.66 -4.99
N GLY A 142 10.03 11.51 -5.08
CA GLY A 142 9.27 10.93 -3.97
C GLY A 142 10.15 10.30 -2.89
N LYS A 143 9.53 9.92 -1.76
CA LYS A 143 10.17 9.40 -0.53
C LYS A 143 11.29 8.38 -0.77
N GLU A 144 12.46 8.62 -0.19
CA GLU A 144 13.65 7.76 -0.23
C GLU A 144 14.05 7.30 1.19
N ILE A 145 14.53 6.07 1.37
CA ILE A 145 15.01 5.58 2.67
C ILE A 145 16.39 4.96 2.46
N HIS A 146 17.43 5.63 2.97
CA HIS A 146 18.81 5.13 2.98
C HIS A 146 19.23 4.85 4.43
N VAL A 147 19.26 3.56 4.81
CA VAL A 147 19.59 3.10 6.16
C VAL A 147 20.76 2.13 6.08
N ASP A 148 21.94 2.58 6.50
CA ASP A 148 23.10 1.72 6.72
C ASP A 148 22.89 0.86 7.97
N LEU A 149 22.12 -0.23 7.81
CA LEU A 149 21.90 -1.25 8.84
C LEU A 149 23.06 -2.26 8.93
N LEU A 150 24.15 -2.02 8.21
CA LEU A 150 25.15 -3.03 7.87
C LEU A 150 26.22 -3.23 8.93
N ASP A 151 26.67 -2.17 9.61
CA ASP A 151 27.78 -2.27 10.57
C ASP A 151 27.46 -3.27 11.69
N GLY A 152 26.27 -3.17 12.31
CA GLY A 152 25.87 -4.06 13.40
C GLY A 152 25.57 -5.51 12.97
N ILE A 153 25.14 -5.74 11.73
CA ILE A 153 24.88 -7.08 11.20
C ILE A 153 26.21 -7.75 10.82
N VAL A 154 27.12 -7.02 10.17
CA VAL A 154 28.44 -7.51 9.78
C VAL A 154 29.28 -7.83 11.01
N GLU A 155 29.30 -6.95 12.02
CA GLU A 155 30.01 -7.21 13.28
C GLU A 155 29.48 -8.47 13.99
N LYS A 156 28.16 -8.64 14.01
CA LYS A 156 27.52 -9.84 14.57
C LYS A 156 27.85 -11.12 13.80
N ILE A 157 27.91 -11.05 12.47
CA ILE A 157 28.31 -12.18 11.61
C ILE A 157 29.80 -12.51 11.77
N MET A 158 30.67 -11.50 11.87
CA MET A 158 32.12 -11.69 12.06
C MET A 158 32.45 -12.27 13.43
N LYS A 159 31.80 -11.80 14.50
CA LYS A 159 31.95 -12.37 15.86
C LYS A 159 31.42 -13.80 15.96
N ALA A 160 30.31 -14.11 15.28
CA ALA A 160 29.74 -15.46 15.27
C ALA A 160 30.61 -16.48 14.51
N ASN A 161 31.46 -16.02 13.58
CA ASN A 161 32.26 -16.86 12.69
C ASN A 161 33.77 -16.71 12.89
N ILE A 162 34.22 -16.32 14.09
CA ILE A 162 35.65 -16.05 14.37
C ILE A 162 36.56 -17.26 14.10
N GLU A 163 36.01 -18.49 14.17
CA GLU A 163 36.74 -19.72 13.87
C GLU A 163 37.00 -19.93 12.37
N LEU A 164 36.18 -19.34 11.47
CA LEU A 164 36.41 -19.40 10.03
C LEU A 164 37.59 -18.53 9.55
N PHE A 165 38.01 -17.56 10.38
CA PHE A 165 39.08 -16.61 10.05
C PHE A 165 40.39 -16.88 10.80
N LYS A 166 40.45 -17.95 11.61
CA LYS A 166 41.68 -18.38 12.26
C LYS A 166 42.50 -19.18 11.25
N GLY A 167 43.66 -18.66 10.85
CA GLY A 167 44.53 -19.33 9.87
C GLY A 167 44.91 -20.75 10.29
N GLU A 168 45.16 -21.62 9.31
CA GLU A 168 45.63 -22.99 9.56
C GLU A 168 46.94 -22.97 10.35
N LYS A 169 47.10 -23.93 11.28
CA LYS A 169 48.33 -24.08 12.06
C LYS A 169 49.50 -24.31 11.11
N GLY A 170 50.53 -23.45 11.16
CA GLY A 170 51.68 -23.54 10.27
C GLY A 170 52.37 -24.91 10.25
N ASP A 171 52.94 -25.25 9.10
CA ASP A 171 53.61 -26.53 8.87
C ASP A 171 54.72 -26.81 9.88
N LYS A 172 54.90 -28.09 10.23
CA LYS A 172 55.98 -28.54 11.10
C LYS A 172 57.33 -28.33 10.39
N GLY A 173 58.24 -27.57 10.99
CA GLY A 173 59.57 -27.29 10.42
C GLY A 173 60.34 -28.56 10.06
N GLU A 174 61.14 -28.48 8.99
CA GLU A 174 61.89 -29.63 8.47
C GLU A 174 62.86 -30.21 9.52
N PRO A 175 63.10 -31.55 9.51
CA PRO A 175 64.12 -32.17 10.35
C PRO A 175 65.50 -31.57 10.09
N GLY A 176 66.28 -31.36 11.15
CA GLY A 176 67.66 -30.88 11.05
C GLY A 176 68.52 -31.84 10.21
N LYS A 177 69.41 -31.28 9.38
CA LYS A 177 70.35 -32.06 8.55
C LYS A 177 71.27 -32.91 9.44
N ASP A 178 71.51 -34.16 9.04
CA ASP A 178 72.42 -35.07 9.71
C ASP A 178 73.83 -34.45 9.87
N GLY A 179 74.47 -34.72 11.00
CA GLY A 179 75.83 -34.26 11.28
C GLY A 179 76.82 -34.85 10.28
N LYS A 180 77.83 -34.08 9.87
CA LYS A 180 78.90 -34.56 8.99
C LYS A 180 79.65 -35.73 9.64
N ASP A 181 79.87 -36.80 8.88
CA ASP A 181 80.67 -37.94 9.28
C ASP A 181 82.07 -37.51 9.77
N GLY A 182 82.53 -38.11 10.87
CA GLY A 182 83.87 -37.90 11.39
C GLY A 182 84.94 -38.36 10.39
N LYS A 183 86.05 -37.62 10.29
CA LYS A 183 87.20 -38.03 9.46
C LYS A 183 87.73 -39.39 9.93
N ASN A 184 87.92 -40.33 8.99
CA ASN A 184 88.54 -41.62 9.24
C ASN A 184 89.91 -41.47 9.91
N GLY A 185 90.09 -42.13 11.05
CA GLY A 185 91.37 -42.26 11.73
C GLY A 185 92.20 -43.41 11.15
N ILE A 186 93.53 -43.23 11.18
CA ILE A 186 94.56 -44.23 10.86
C ILE A 186 94.53 -45.40 11.85
N ASP A 187 94.87 -46.60 11.37
CA ASP A 187 94.79 -47.87 12.10
C ASP A 187 95.53 -47.86 13.45
N GLY A 188 94.81 -48.18 14.52
CA GLY A 188 95.38 -48.43 15.84
C GLY A 188 94.36 -48.41 16.99
N VAL A 189 94.01 -49.61 17.48
CA VAL A 189 93.23 -49.91 18.71
C VAL A 189 91.74 -49.53 18.66
N ASN A 190 90.85 -50.49 19.00
CA ASN A 190 89.40 -50.29 19.05
C ASN A 190 89.03 -49.03 19.85
N GLY A 191 88.62 -47.97 19.14
CA GLY A 191 88.08 -46.76 19.73
C GLY A 191 86.63 -46.99 20.15
N ILE A 192 86.29 -46.47 21.32
CA ILE A 192 84.91 -46.33 21.82
C ILE A 192 84.03 -45.62 20.78
N ASP A 193 82.81 -46.12 20.56
CA ASP A 193 81.83 -45.49 19.66
C ASP A 193 81.69 -44.00 20.01
N GLY A 194 81.79 -43.14 18.99
CA GLY A 194 81.64 -41.70 19.15
C GLY A 194 80.26 -41.38 19.75
N LYS A 195 80.24 -40.56 20.81
CA LYS A 195 78.98 -40.08 21.40
C LYS A 195 78.10 -39.45 20.31
N GLN A 196 76.83 -39.85 20.25
CA GLN A 196 75.82 -39.24 19.39
C GLN A 196 75.89 -37.71 19.53
N GLY A 197 75.95 -36.99 18.40
CA GLY A 197 76.01 -35.54 18.39
C GLY A 197 74.80 -34.92 19.12
N PRO A 198 74.95 -33.72 19.70
CA PRO A 198 73.83 -33.03 20.35
C PRO A 198 72.70 -32.83 19.34
N ALA A 199 71.45 -32.97 19.80
CA ALA A 199 70.27 -32.65 18.99
C ALA A 199 70.38 -31.22 18.45
N GLY A 200 70.04 -31.03 17.17
CA GLY A 200 70.03 -29.70 16.55
C GLY A 200 69.12 -28.73 17.33
N PRO A 201 69.39 -27.41 17.29
CA PRO A 201 68.51 -26.43 17.92
C PRO A 201 67.09 -26.54 17.33
N PRO A 202 66.04 -26.26 18.13
CA PRO A 202 64.67 -26.17 17.62
C PRO A 202 64.61 -25.25 16.40
N GLY A 203 63.85 -25.63 15.37
CA GLY A 203 63.59 -24.75 14.23
C GLY A 203 62.98 -23.43 14.71
N ALA A 204 63.32 -22.32 14.04
CA ALA A 204 62.73 -21.02 14.35
C ALA A 204 61.19 -21.10 14.22
N ASP A 205 60.48 -20.47 15.15
CA ASP A 205 59.03 -20.35 15.08
C ASP A 205 58.62 -19.76 13.71
N GLY A 206 57.58 -20.33 13.10
CA GLY A 206 57.03 -19.80 11.86
C GLY A 206 56.58 -18.35 12.07
N VAL A 207 56.86 -17.49 11.10
CA VAL A 207 56.40 -16.09 11.13
C VAL A 207 54.87 -16.10 11.16
N ASP A 208 54.27 -15.46 12.17
CA ASP A 208 52.82 -15.26 12.21
C ASP A 208 52.37 -14.64 10.87
N GLY A 209 51.37 -15.26 10.23
CA GLY A 209 50.80 -14.74 8.99
C GLY A 209 50.31 -13.31 9.20
N LYS A 210 50.53 -12.44 8.21
CA LYS A 210 50.04 -11.05 8.27
C LYS A 210 48.54 -11.05 8.55
N SER A 211 48.11 -10.24 9.54
CA SER A 211 46.70 -9.99 9.80
C SER A 211 46.04 -9.45 8.52
N PHE A 212 44.94 -10.07 8.12
CA PHE A 212 44.13 -9.65 6.99
C PHE A 212 43.34 -8.39 7.37
N THR A 213 43.43 -7.31 6.60
CA THR A 213 42.70 -6.06 6.87
C THR A 213 41.65 -5.80 5.78
N TYR A 214 40.70 -4.89 6.05
CA TYR A 214 39.62 -4.59 5.09
C TYR A 214 40.17 -4.06 3.75
N GLU A 215 41.32 -3.40 3.79
CA GLU A 215 42.04 -2.88 2.62
C GLU A 215 42.63 -3.98 1.73
N ASP A 216 42.71 -5.23 2.21
CA ASP A 216 43.19 -6.37 1.43
C ASP A 216 42.11 -6.94 0.48
N PHE A 217 40.85 -6.50 0.59
CA PHE A 217 39.78 -6.90 -0.32
C PHE A 217 39.83 -6.10 -1.63
N THR A 218 39.70 -6.81 -2.75
CA THR A 218 39.40 -6.18 -4.05
C THR A 218 37.98 -5.62 -4.06
N GLN A 219 37.73 -4.60 -4.87
CA GLN A 219 36.39 -4.02 -5.03
C GLN A 219 35.34 -5.08 -5.40
N GLU A 220 35.69 -6.07 -6.22
CA GLU A 220 34.78 -7.17 -6.58
C GLU A 220 34.45 -8.10 -5.38
N GLN A 221 35.41 -8.31 -4.47
CA GLN A 221 35.17 -9.06 -3.24
C GLN A 221 34.31 -8.25 -2.26
N LEU A 222 34.54 -6.94 -2.16
CA LEU A 222 33.68 -6.04 -1.38
C LEU A 222 32.25 -6.02 -1.92
N ASP A 223 32.06 -5.95 -3.23
CA ASP A 223 30.73 -5.95 -3.87
C ASP A 223 29.97 -7.28 -3.66
N LYS A 224 30.69 -8.40 -3.48
CA LYS A 224 30.10 -9.71 -3.13
C LYS A 224 29.75 -9.80 -1.63
N LEU A 225 30.43 -9.03 -0.78
CA LEU A 225 30.16 -8.91 0.65
C LEU A 225 29.03 -7.93 0.95
N MET A 226 28.76 -6.97 0.05
CA MET A 226 27.59 -6.10 0.16
C MET A 226 26.30 -6.91 -0.09
N PRO A 227 25.43 -7.06 0.91
CA PRO A 227 24.15 -7.71 0.69
C PRO A 227 23.35 -6.86 -0.29
N LYS A 228 23.04 -7.44 -1.44
CA LYS A 228 22.10 -6.83 -2.37
C LYS A 228 20.74 -6.80 -1.68
N LEU A 229 20.19 -5.59 -1.55
CA LEU A 229 18.80 -5.44 -1.12
C LEU A 229 17.91 -6.35 -1.98
N PRO A 230 16.92 -7.03 -1.39
CA PRO A 230 15.94 -7.79 -2.16
C PRO A 230 15.36 -6.93 -3.27
N ASP A 231 15.14 -7.52 -4.44
CA ASP A 231 14.45 -6.83 -5.51
C ASP A 231 13.02 -6.50 -5.07
N PHE A 232 12.77 -5.23 -4.76
CA PHE A 232 11.47 -4.74 -4.32
C PHE A 232 10.53 -4.40 -5.48
N SER A 233 10.96 -4.58 -6.74
CA SER A 233 10.14 -4.25 -7.92
C SER A 233 8.80 -5.01 -7.97
N LYS A 234 8.73 -6.17 -7.31
CA LYS A 234 7.53 -7.03 -7.22
C LYS A 234 7.04 -7.23 -5.79
N TRP A 235 7.50 -6.41 -4.85
CA TRP A 235 7.20 -6.60 -3.43
C TRP A 235 5.72 -6.32 -3.13
N GLN A 236 5.07 -7.28 -2.46
CA GLN A 236 3.73 -7.12 -1.89
C GLN A 236 3.79 -7.48 -0.41
N LYS A 237 3.41 -6.54 0.47
CA LYS A 237 3.32 -6.78 1.93
C LYS A 237 2.44 -8.00 2.25
N TYR A 238 1.35 -8.14 1.51
CA TYR A 238 0.48 -9.32 1.49
C TYR A 238 0.21 -9.68 0.03
N LYS A 239 0.46 -10.93 -0.32
CA LYS A 239 0.29 -11.41 -1.70
C LYS A 239 -1.19 -11.41 -2.09
N LEU A 240 -1.59 -10.42 -2.90
CA LEU A 240 -2.94 -10.26 -3.46
C LEU A 240 -3.03 -10.76 -4.91
N THR A 241 -1.89 -10.78 -5.60
CA THR A 241 -1.73 -11.26 -6.97
C THR A 241 -0.46 -12.12 -7.07
N ASN A 242 -0.29 -12.82 -8.19
CA ASN A 242 0.97 -13.43 -8.59
C ASN A 242 2.02 -12.33 -8.86
N ASP A 243 3.29 -12.71 -8.94
CA ASP A 243 4.40 -11.75 -9.12
C ASP A 243 4.37 -11.05 -10.50
N ASP A 244 3.57 -11.54 -11.44
CA ASP A 244 3.27 -10.93 -12.74
C ASP A 244 2.00 -10.05 -12.73
N GLY A 245 1.34 -9.91 -11.57
CA GLY A 245 0.11 -9.14 -11.41
C GLY A 245 -1.19 -9.92 -11.69
N THR A 246 -1.11 -11.17 -12.14
CA THR A 246 -2.31 -11.99 -12.41
C THR A 246 -2.95 -12.53 -11.14
N LEU A 247 -4.24 -12.88 -11.19
CA LEU A 247 -4.93 -13.52 -10.07
C LEU A 247 -4.71 -15.04 -10.08
N THR A 248 -4.62 -15.64 -8.90
CA THR A 248 -4.56 -17.10 -8.78
C THR A 248 -5.91 -17.72 -9.13
N LEU A 249 -5.89 -18.65 -10.08
CA LEU A 249 -7.06 -19.44 -10.50
C LEU A 249 -7.44 -20.45 -9.42
N GLN A 250 -8.71 -20.46 -9.02
CA GLN A 250 -9.25 -21.44 -8.08
C GLN A 250 -10.40 -22.21 -8.74
N LYS A 251 -10.44 -23.52 -8.51
CA LYS A 251 -11.53 -24.38 -8.93
C LYS A 251 -12.35 -24.76 -7.70
N ASP A 252 -13.66 -24.77 -7.84
CA ASP A 252 -14.61 -25.16 -6.79
C ASP A 252 -14.45 -24.33 -5.50
N LEU A 253 -14.22 -23.02 -5.65
CA LEU A 253 -14.00 -22.11 -4.51
C LEU A 253 -15.27 -22.01 -3.65
N ASP A 254 -15.18 -22.42 -2.38
CA ASP A 254 -16.26 -22.23 -1.41
C ASP A 254 -16.26 -20.79 -0.88
N ILE A 255 -17.22 -19.99 -1.34
CA ILE A 255 -17.34 -18.57 -0.98
C ILE A 255 -17.63 -18.38 0.52
N SER A 256 -18.27 -19.35 1.17
CA SER A 256 -18.62 -19.28 2.59
C SER A 256 -17.47 -19.68 3.51
N ALA A 257 -16.48 -20.39 2.98
CA ALA A 257 -15.26 -20.76 3.68
C ALA A 257 -14.15 -19.70 3.56
N ILE A 258 -14.38 -18.57 2.88
CA ILE A 258 -13.40 -17.48 2.81
C ILE A 258 -13.38 -16.71 4.12
N TYR A 259 -12.22 -16.65 4.78
CA TYR A 259 -11.96 -15.86 6.00
C TYR A 259 -10.70 -15.00 5.89
N LYS A 260 -9.99 -15.07 4.77
CA LYS A 260 -8.79 -14.27 4.49
C LYS A 260 -9.12 -13.17 3.49
N SER A 261 -8.73 -11.94 3.80
CA SER A 261 -8.87 -10.83 2.85
C SER A 261 -8.04 -11.10 1.59
N GLY A 262 -8.59 -10.81 0.41
CA GLY A 262 -7.91 -11.07 -0.86
C GLY A 262 -8.79 -11.00 -2.09
N ASN A 263 -8.16 -11.13 -3.25
CA ASN A 263 -8.81 -11.24 -4.55
C ASN A 263 -8.71 -12.68 -5.03
N TYR A 264 -9.85 -13.27 -5.38
CA TYR A 264 -9.97 -14.67 -5.74
C TYR A 264 -10.60 -14.76 -7.13
N TYR A 265 -9.91 -15.35 -8.09
CA TYR A 265 -10.49 -15.66 -9.39
C TYR A 265 -10.88 -17.14 -9.41
N PHE A 266 -12.10 -17.46 -9.80
CA PHE A 266 -12.60 -18.84 -9.78
C PHE A 266 -13.21 -19.27 -11.11
N THR A 267 -13.05 -20.55 -11.45
CA THR A 267 -13.69 -21.19 -12.62
C THR A 267 -15.01 -21.87 -12.30
N SER A 268 -15.19 -22.24 -11.04
CA SER A 268 -16.42 -22.74 -10.44
C SER A 268 -16.41 -22.37 -8.97
N CYS A 269 -17.59 -22.20 -8.37
CA CYS A 269 -17.73 -21.89 -6.95
C CYS A 269 -18.82 -22.71 -6.27
N ILE A 270 -18.70 -22.85 -4.96
CA ILE A 270 -19.70 -23.43 -4.07
C ILE A 270 -20.21 -22.31 -3.16
N ASN A 271 -21.50 -22.35 -2.79
CA ASN A 271 -22.14 -21.34 -1.93
C ASN A 271 -22.13 -19.90 -2.50
N GLY A 272 -22.02 -19.77 -3.83
CA GLY A 272 -22.19 -18.51 -4.55
C GLY A 272 -23.65 -18.00 -4.57
N PRO A 273 -23.88 -16.74 -4.98
CA PRO A 273 -25.22 -16.18 -5.09
C PRO A 273 -26.09 -16.95 -6.08
N SER A 274 -27.35 -17.21 -5.70
CA SER A 274 -28.38 -17.79 -6.58
C SER A 274 -27.98 -19.10 -7.29
N GLY A 275 -27.07 -19.89 -6.71
CA GLY A 275 -26.59 -21.13 -7.32
C GLY A 275 -25.71 -20.92 -8.56
N TYR A 276 -25.07 -19.76 -8.69
CA TYR A 276 -24.15 -19.47 -9.80
C TYR A 276 -23.00 -20.48 -9.87
N THR A 277 -22.75 -21.03 -11.06
CA THR A 277 -21.74 -22.07 -11.33
C THR A 277 -20.69 -21.65 -12.37
N GLY A 278 -20.73 -20.41 -12.83
CA GLY A 278 -19.81 -19.89 -13.85
C GLY A 278 -18.47 -19.40 -13.29
N VAL A 279 -17.76 -18.64 -14.13
CA VAL A 279 -16.47 -18.02 -13.81
C VAL A 279 -16.69 -16.65 -13.18
N GLY A 280 -15.85 -16.26 -12.24
CA GLY A 280 -15.94 -14.92 -11.67
C GLY A 280 -14.80 -14.54 -10.75
N THR A 281 -14.99 -13.41 -10.08
CA THR A 281 -14.03 -12.85 -9.13
C THR A 281 -14.73 -12.57 -7.82
N VAL A 282 -14.06 -12.88 -6.70
CA VAL A 282 -14.44 -12.48 -5.36
C VAL A 282 -13.40 -11.55 -4.78
N ILE A 283 -13.86 -10.42 -4.23
CA ILE A 283 -13.07 -9.52 -3.40
C ILE A 283 -13.57 -9.70 -1.98
N ALA A 284 -12.71 -10.20 -1.10
CA ALA A 284 -13.04 -10.43 0.29
C ALA A 284 -12.29 -9.45 1.19
N ASN A 285 -13.02 -8.80 2.10
CA ASN A 285 -12.49 -7.82 3.04
C ASN A 285 -12.91 -8.20 4.46
N PHE A 286 -11.97 -8.56 5.32
CA PHE A 286 -12.22 -8.90 6.73
C PHE A 286 -11.47 -7.95 7.66
N TYR A 287 -12.11 -7.61 8.78
CA TYR A 287 -11.56 -6.71 9.81
C TYR A 287 -10.29 -7.27 10.47
N SER A 288 -10.18 -8.58 10.59
CA SER A 288 -8.97 -9.25 11.11
C SER A 288 -8.69 -10.51 10.30
N ASN A 289 -7.40 -10.79 10.08
CA ASN A 289 -6.92 -11.95 9.31
C ASN A 289 -6.69 -13.19 10.19
N LEU A 290 -7.26 -13.26 11.41
CA LEU A 290 -6.89 -14.29 12.38
C LEU A 290 -7.53 -15.65 12.02
N PRO A 291 -6.72 -16.70 11.77
CA PRO A 291 -7.21 -18.07 11.63
C PRO A 291 -7.79 -18.63 12.93
N ASP A 292 -7.39 -18.06 14.08
CA ASP A 292 -7.56 -18.68 15.40
C ASP A 292 -8.75 -18.15 16.21
N ASN A 293 -9.59 -17.28 15.63
CA ASN A 293 -10.82 -16.84 16.28
C ASN A 293 -12.02 -16.81 15.32
N PRO A 294 -12.72 -17.94 15.14
CA PRO A 294 -13.89 -18.04 14.28
C PRO A 294 -15.06 -17.12 14.71
N ASN A 295 -15.01 -16.55 15.93
CA ASN A 295 -16.06 -15.70 16.49
C ASN A 295 -15.87 -14.19 16.22
N SER A 296 -14.76 -13.74 15.60
CA SER A 296 -14.45 -12.29 15.46
C SER A 296 -14.56 -11.71 14.04
N SER A 297 -14.90 -12.52 13.03
CA SER A 297 -14.70 -12.13 11.63
C SER A 297 -15.86 -11.31 11.05
N TYR A 298 -15.96 -10.04 11.43
CA TYR A 298 -16.72 -9.08 10.63
C TYR A 298 -16.02 -8.86 9.29
N GLY A 299 -16.79 -8.88 8.22
CA GLY A 299 -16.25 -8.71 6.88
C GLY A 299 -17.33 -8.60 5.82
N SER A 300 -16.88 -8.45 4.59
CA SER A 300 -17.73 -8.37 3.41
C SER A 300 -17.10 -9.10 2.24
N ILE A 301 -17.95 -9.63 1.38
CA ILE A 301 -17.58 -10.19 0.10
C ILE A 301 -18.29 -9.40 -0.98
N VAL A 302 -17.54 -8.96 -1.99
CA VAL A 302 -18.07 -8.55 -3.29
C VAL A 302 -17.82 -9.68 -4.28
N PHE A 303 -18.87 -10.17 -4.92
CA PHE A 303 -18.86 -11.27 -5.86
C PHE A 303 -19.25 -10.74 -7.24
N ILE A 304 -18.38 -10.91 -8.23
CA ILE A 304 -18.54 -10.41 -9.59
C ILE A 304 -18.58 -11.61 -10.55
N THR A 305 -19.68 -11.79 -11.27
CA THR A 305 -19.82 -12.83 -12.29
C THR A 305 -19.18 -12.41 -13.61
N SER A 306 -18.89 -13.38 -14.49
CA SER A 306 -18.51 -13.11 -15.88
C SER A 306 -19.58 -12.38 -16.71
N THR A 307 -20.82 -12.31 -16.21
CA THR A 307 -21.95 -11.60 -16.84
C THR A 307 -22.12 -10.17 -16.30
N ASN A 308 -21.13 -9.65 -15.57
CA ASN A 308 -21.12 -8.34 -14.91
C ASN A 308 -22.15 -8.19 -13.79
N ASP A 309 -22.72 -9.28 -13.28
CA ASP A 309 -23.54 -9.21 -12.08
C ASP A 309 -22.67 -9.07 -10.84
N VAL A 310 -23.03 -8.11 -9.99
CA VAL A 310 -22.31 -7.80 -8.76
C VAL A 310 -23.22 -8.09 -7.59
N TYR A 311 -22.75 -8.97 -6.69
CA TYR A 311 -23.43 -9.31 -5.45
C TYR A 311 -22.55 -8.94 -4.27
N THR A 312 -23.18 -8.64 -3.15
CA THR A 312 -22.50 -8.44 -1.87
C THR A 312 -23.18 -9.23 -0.76
N ARG A 313 -22.41 -9.61 0.24
CA ARG A 313 -22.92 -10.07 1.53
C ARG A 313 -21.92 -9.73 2.63
N PHE A 314 -22.42 -9.64 3.85
CA PHE A 314 -21.62 -9.36 5.03
C PHE A 314 -21.52 -10.59 5.91
N ARG A 315 -20.40 -10.71 6.62
CA ARG A 315 -20.24 -11.66 7.71
C ARG A 315 -20.45 -10.95 9.04
N GLN A 316 -21.31 -11.50 9.88
CA GLN A 316 -21.62 -11.02 11.22
C GLN A 316 -21.30 -12.16 12.20
N GLY A 317 -20.10 -12.09 12.80
CA GLY A 317 -19.56 -13.18 13.63
C GLY A 317 -19.35 -14.47 12.82
N THR A 318 -20.13 -15.51 13.13
CA THR A 318 -20.10 -16.82 12.43
C THR A 318 -21.12 -16.93 11.30
N THR A 319 -21.97 -15.92 11.09
CA THR A 319 -23.08 -15.98 10.14
C THR A 319 -22.87 -15.08 8.93
N TRP A 320 -23.38 -15.51 7.78
CA TRP A 320 -23.42 -14.71 6.56
C TRP A 320 -24.81 -14.13 6.37
N THR A 321 -24.90 -12.85 6.00
CA THR A 321 -26.15 -12.27 5.52
C THR A 321 -26.53 -12.90 4.18
N LEU A 322 -27.80 -12.74 3.81
CA LEU A 322 -28.25 -13.08 2.46
C LEU A 322 -27.47 -12.27 1.41
N TRP A 323 -27.35 -12.84 0.22
CA TRP A 323 -26.77 -12.17 -0.94
C TRP A 323 -27.67 -11.01 -1.40
N GLN A 324 -27.07 -9.84 -1.62
CA GLN A 324 -27.71 -8.69 -2.21
C GLN A 324 -27.07 -8.36 -3.56
N LYS A 325 -27.85 -8.33 -4.63
CA LYS A 325 -27.37 -7.88 -5.95
C LYS A 325 -27.29 -6.35 -5.97
N LEU A 326 -26.12 -5.79 -6.33
CA LEU A 326 -25.81 -4.37 -6.29
C LEU A 326 -26.08 -3.66 -7.63
N ASN A 327 -25.81 -4.32 -8.74
CA ASN A 327 -26.04 -3.78 -10.08
C ASN A 327 -27.43 -4.13 -10.62
N ALA A 328 -28.39 -4.46 -9.75
CA ALA A 328 -29.74 -4.76 -10.16
C ALA A 328 -30.45 -3.47 -10.61
N ASN A 329 -30.92 -3.47 -11.86
CA ASN A 329 -31.57 -2.37 -12.59
C ASN A 329 -32.67 -1.68 -11.75
N PHE A 330 -32.31 -0.65 -10.98
CA PHE A 330 -33.30 0.28 -10.42
C PHE A 330 -33.48 1.43 -11.39
N SER A 331 -34.68 1.57 -11.95
CA SER A 331 -35.04 2.73 -12.77
C SER A 331 -36.47 3.16 -12.47
N ASP A 332 -36.70 4.46 -12.38
CA ASP A 332 -38.01 5.05 -12.14
C ASP A 332 -38.18 6.24 -13.07
N THR A 333 -39.19 6.20 -13.94
CA THR A 333 -39.45 7.31 -14.86
C THR A 333 -39.96 8.56 -14.16
N GLY A 334 -40.35 8.46 -12.88
CA GLY A 334 -41.25 9.42 -12.25
C GLY A 334 -42.61 9.47 -12.96
N TRP A 335 -43.46 10.40 -12.55
CA TRP A 335 -44.74 10.65 -13.23
C TRP A 335 -44.53 11.40 -14.54
N GLN A 336 -44.88 10.75 -15.64
CA GLN A 336 -44.83 11.28 -17.00
C GLN A 336 -46.24 11.53 -17.53
N ASN A 337 -46.43 12.56 -18.34
CA ASN A 337 -47.73 12.83 -18.96
C ASN A 337 -48.08 11.76 -19.99
N LEU A 338 -49.33 11.30 -19.97
CA LEU A 338 -49.85 10.38 -20.97
C LEU A 338 -50.38 11.18 -22.17
N THR A 339 -49.81 10.94 -23.37
CA THR A 339 -50.28 11.59 -24.60
C THR A 339 -51.62 10.99 -25.02
N LEU A 340 -52.68 11.79 -24.91
CA LEU A 340 -54.03 11.36 -25.29
C LEU A 340 -54.23 11.41 -26.81
N ALA A 341 -55.06 10.50 -27.32
CA ALA A 341 -55.36 10.30 -28.73
C ALA A 341 -56.88 10.39 -29.00
N ASN A 342 -57.27 10.34 -30.28
CA ASN A 342 -58.67 10.22 -30.73
C ASN A 342 -59.62 11.29 -30.17
N GLY A 343 -59.13 12.52 -29.97
CA GLY A 343 -59.92 13.65 -29.46
C GLY A 343 -60.23 13.58 -27.96
N VAL A 344 -59.74 12.55 -27.25
CA VAL A 344 -59.88 12.41 -25.81
C VAL A 344 -59.07 13.48 -25.11
N THR A 345 -59.62 14.03 -24.03
CA THR A 345 -58.98 15.11 -23.26
C THR A 345 -58.96 14.77 -21.78
N ALA A 346 -58.07 15.41 -21.02
CA ALA A 346 -58.09 15.32 -19.58
C ALA A 346 -59.44 15.83 -19.04
N TYR A 347 -59.98 15.18 -18.02
CA TYR A 347 -61.25 15.57 -17.41
C TYR A 347 -61.17 17.00 -16.85
N SER A 348 -60.08 17.29 -16.13
CA SER A 348 -59.74 18.59 -15.53
C SER A 348 -58.23 18.79 -15.45
N SER A 349 -57.80 20.02 -15.12
CA SER A 349 -56.39 20.33 -14.84
C SER A 349 -55.86 19.67 -13.56
N SER A 350 -56.74 19.27 -12.64
CA SER A 350 -56.37 18.56 -11.40
C SER A 350 -56.26 17.04 -11.58
N SER A 351 -56.71 16.49 -12.71
CA SER A 351 -56.77 15.04 -12.98
C SER A 351 -56.05 14.68 -14.28
N LEU A 352 -54.88 15.27 -14.50
CA LEU A 352 -54.09 15.01 -15.72
C LEU A 352 -53.71 13.53 -15.83
N PRO A 353 -54.01 12.88 -16.97
CA PRO A 353 -53.58 11.51 -17.24
C PRO A 353 -52.06 11.37 -17.26
N LYS A 354 -51.52 10.47 -16.43
CA LYS A 354 -50.09 10.24 -16.26
C LYS A 354 -49.78 8.76 -16.10
N TYR A 355 -48.53 8.39 -16.36
CA TYR A 355 -48.00 7.08 -16.05
C TYR A 355 -46.67 7.17 -15.30
N ARG A 356 -46.30 6.11 -14.58
CA ARG A 356 -44.98 5.92 -13.96
C ARG A 356 -44.57 4.47 -14.12
N PHE A 357 -43.34 4.24 -14.57
CA PHE A 357 -42.79 2.92 -14.75
C PHE A 357 -41.55 2.75 -13.85
N ILE A 358 -41.61 1.75 -12.99
CA ILE A 358 -40.56 1.41 -12.04
C ILE A 358 -40.03 0.02 -12.39
N ASN A 359 -38.72 -0.10 -12.51
CA ASN A 359 -38.01 -1.36 -12.49
C ASN A 359 -37.26 -1.39 -11.17
N ASP A 360 -37.71 -2.18 -10.21
CA ASP A 360 -36.98 -2.43 -8.97
C ASP A 360 -36.36 -3.82 -9.04
N ARG A 361 -35.13 -3.88 -9.55
CA ARG A 361 -34.33 -5.12 -9.56
C ARG A 361 -35.03 -6.25 -10.32
N GLY A 362 -35.71 -5.93 -11.43
CA GLY A 362 -36.49 -6.86 -12.24
C GLY A 362 -37.96 -6.99 -11.83
N MET A 363 -38.36 -6.43 -10.68
CA MET A 363 -39.78 -6.26 -10.37
C MET A 363 -40.30 -5.02 -11.10
N LEU A 364 -41.03 -5.25 -12.18
CA LEU A 364 -41.58 -4.19 -13.01
C LEU A 364 -42.95 -3.77 -12.50
N GLU A 365 -43.14 -2.47 -12.31
CA GLU A 365 -44.41 -1.87 -11.91
C GLU A 365 -44.78 -0.73 -12.86
N LEU A 366 -45.99 -0.78 -13.40
CA LEU A 366 -46.60 0.28 -14.18
C LEU A 366 -47.79 0.85 -13.42
N SER A 367 -47.71 2.12 -13.08
CA SER A 367 -48.82 2.90 -12.54
C SER A 367 -49.36 3.86 -13.60
N ILE A 368 -50.68 3.98 -13.67
CA ILE A 368 -51.40 4.95 -14.48
C ILE A 368 -52.37 5.67 -13.55
N MET A 369 -52.53 6.98 -13.73
CA MET A 369 -53.45 7.78 -12.92
C MET A 369 -54.11 8.90 -13.72
N GLY A 370 -55.16 9.48 -13.15
CA GLY A 370 -55.87 10.63 -13.69
C GLY A 370 -57.21 10.25 -14.32
N ALA A 371 -57.84 11.20 -15.01
CA ALA A 371 -59.14 10.99 -15.60
C ALA A 371 -59.28 11.70 -16.94
N VAL A 372 -60.09 11.10 -17.82
CA VAL A 372 -60.36 11.60 -19.16
C VAL A 372 -61.85 11.88 -19.36
N LYS A 373 -62.15 12.63 -20.43
CA LYS A 373 -63.49 12.92 -20.94
C LYS A 373 -63.48 12.98 -22.46
N ASN A 374 -64.62 13.35 -23.05
CA ASN A 374 -64.82 13.43 -24.49
C ASN A 374 -64.70 12.05 -25.20
N ILE A 375 -65.25 11.00 -24.57
CA ILE A 375 -65.33 9.67 -25.15
C ILE A 375 -66.78 9.41 -25.56
N LYS A 376 -67.03 9.18 -26.86
CA LYS A 376 -68.39 9.08 -27.43
C LYS A 376 -68.85 7.65 -27.69
N SER A 377 -67.95 6.69 -27.65
CA SER A 377 -68.24 5.27 -27.88
C SER A 377 -67.30 4.37 -27.09
N THR A 378 -67.74 3.16 -26.81
CA THR A 378 -66.87 2.09 -26.31
C THR A 378 -65.86 1.66 -27.38
N LYS A 379 -64.85 0.90 -26.98
CA LYS A 379 -63.68 0.49 -27.78
C LYS A 379 -62.81 1.66 -28.26
N THR A 380 -62.91 2.82 -27.63
CA THR A 380 -62.08 3.98 -27.95
C THR A 380 -60.70 3.82 -27.31
N VAL A 381 -59.64 3.85 -28.12
CA VAL A 381 -58.26 3.97 -27.63
C VAL A 381 -58.02 5.40 -27.18
N ILE A 382 -57.58 5.60 -25.94
CA ILE A 382 -57.37 6.93 -25.35
C ILE A 382 -55.91 7.37 -25.39
N ALA A 383 -54.97 6.43 -25.43
CA ALA A 383 -53.53 6.70 -25.43
C ALA A 383 -52.75 5.43 -25.82
N ASN A 384 -51.45 5.61 -26.11
CA ASN A 384 -50.50 4.50 -26.27
C ASN A 384 -49.32 4.68 -25.30
N LEU A 385 -48.88 3.58 -24.71
CA LEU A 385 -47.68 3.55 -23.88
C LEU A 385 -46.41 3.62 -24.76
N PRO A 386 -45.33 4.22 -24.25
CA PRO A 386 -44.02 4.22 -24.90
C PRO A 386 -43.48 2.81 -25.18
N SER A 387 -42.74 2.63 -26.28
CA SER A 387 -42.21 1.33 -26.75
C SER A 387 -41.33 0.61 -25.72
N ASN A 388 -40.60 1.36 -24.89
CA ASN A 388 -39.80 0.79 -23.81
C ASN A 388 -40.65 0.10 -22.73
N ILE A 389 -41.92 0.50 -22.53
CA ILE A 389 -42.86 -0.16 -21.62
C ILE A 389 -43.58 -1.31 -22.34
N VAL A 390 -43.97 -1.11 -23.60
CA VAL A 390 -44.70 -2.11 -24.41
C VAL A 390 -43.95 -3.44 -24.48
N SER A 391 -42.61 -3.41 -24.53
CA SER A 391 -41.78 -4.62 -24.55
C SER A 391 -41.98 -5.57 -23.36
N TYR A 392 -42.52 -5.06 -22.24
CA TYR A 392 -42.79 -5.84 -21.04
C TYR A 392 -44.26 -6.29 -20.89
N LEU A 393 -45.14 -5.86 -21.80
CA LEU A 393 -46.53 -6.30 -21.80
C LEU A 393 -46.65 -7.66 -22.50
N ASN A 394 -46.90 -8.73 -21.74
CA ASN A 394 -47.03 -10.09 -22.29
C ASN A 394 -48.49 -10.52 -22.52
N ARG A 395 -49.46 -9.76 -21.99
CA ARG A 395 -50.91 -10.02 -22.06
C ARG A 395 -51.70 -8.71 -22.01
N ASP A 396 -52.98 -8.80 -22.38
CA ASP A 396 -53.94 -7.74 -22.11
C ASP A 396 -54.29 -7.70 -20.62
N ILE A 397 -54.33 -6.51 -20.06
CA ILE A 397 -54.58 -6.27 -18.64
C ILE A 397 -55.88 -5.46 -18.50
N PRO A 398 -57.01 -6.13 -18.27
CA PRO A 398 -58.28 -5.45 -18.04
C PRO A 398 -58.37 -4.92 -16.61
N PHE A 399 -59.01 -3.77 -16.43
CA PHE A 399 -59.34 -3.22 -15.11
C PHE A 399 -60.65 -2.44 -15.14
N ILE A 400 -61.25 -2.19 -13.98
CA ILE A 400 -62.55 -1.55 -13.85
C ILE A 400 -62.41 -0.34 -12.92
N GLN A 401 -63.08 0.75 -13.27
CA GLN A 401 -63.12 1.98 -12.50
C GLN A 401 -64.56 2.50 -12.38
N ASN A 402 -64.87 3.24 -11.33
CA ASN A 402 -66.15 3.97 -11.24
C ASN A 402 -66.17 5.09 -12.27
N SER A 403 -67.34 5.40 -12.81
CA SER A 403 -67.55 6.49 -13.78
C SER A 403 -68.71 7.39 -13.39
N SER A 404 -68.97 8.43 -14.19
CA SER A 404 -70.12 9.32 -14.01
C SER A 404 -71.43 8.56 -13.78
N ALA A 405 -72.14 8.92 -12.70
CA ALA A 405 -73.45 8.36 -12.41
C ALA A 405 -74.44 8.62 -13.56
N LYS A 406 -75.31 7.65 -13.83
CA LYS A 406 -76.36 7.75 -14.86
C LYS A 406 -77.70 7.52 -14.20
N ASN A 407 -78.61 8.49 -14.35
CA ASN A 407 -79.93 8.44 -13.71
C ASN A 407 -79.85 8.12 -12.20
N SER A 408 -78.87 8.73 -11.52
CA SER A 408 -78.57 8.53 -10.09
C SER A 408 -78.04 7.14 -9.70
N PHE A 409 -77.76 6.25 -10.66
CA PHE A 409 -77.09 4.98 -10.41
C PHE A 409 -75.58 5.12 -10.58
N ALA A 410 -74.83 4.49 -9.67
CA ALA A 410 -73.39 4.32 -9.82
C ALA A 410 -73.10 3.48 -11.06
N THR A 411 -72.10 3.88 -11.84
CA THR A 411 -71.69 3.19 -13.05
C THR A 411 -70.20 2.89 -13.02
N THR A 412 -69.79 1.96 -13.87
CA THR A 412 -68.38 1.59 -14.04
C THR A 412 -67.97 1.60 -15.50
N ALA A 413 -66.69 1.87 -15.71
CA ALA A 413 -65.99 1.77 -16.98
C ALA A 413 -64.97 0.62 -16.90
N ARG A 414 -65.00 -0.28 -17.89
CA ARG A 414 -63.99 -1.31 -18.07
C ARG A 414 -62.95 -0.81 -19.05
N TRP A 415 -61.71 -0.83 -18.61
CA TRP A 415 -60.53 -0.45 -19.36
C TRP A 415 -59.70 -1.66 -19.74
N GLY A 416 -58.86 -1.50 -20.76
CA GLY A 416 -57.83 -2.47 -21.12
C GLY A 416 -56.51 -1.77 -21.43
N ILE A 417 -55.43 -2.22 -20.80
CA ILE A 417 -54.06 -1.99 -21.29
C ILE A 417 -53.73 -3.19 -22.17
N LYS A 418 -53.63 -3.00 -23.47
CA LYS A 418 -53.43 -4.06 -24.45
C LYS A 418 -51.96 -4.41 -24.59
N LYS A 419 -51.68 -5.62 -25.06
CA LYS A 419 -50.31 -6.11 -25.31
C LYS A 419 -49.52 -5.22 -26.28
N ASP A 420 -50.21 -4.54 -27.20
CA ASP A 420 -49.58 -3.60 -28.14
C ASP A 420 -49.27 -2.21 -27.54
N GLY A 421 -49.61 -1.99 -26.26
CA GLY A 421 -49.41 -0.72 -25.56
C GLY A 421 -50.59 0.23 -25.59
N SER A 422 -51.66 -0.08 -26.32
CA SER A 422 -52.84 0.78 -26.35
C SER A 422 -53.63 0.70 -25.04
N ILE A 423 -54.17 1.85 -24.61
CA ILE A 423 -55.07 1.96 -23.46
C ILE A 423 -56.46 2.29 -24.01
N SER A 424 -57.44 1.44 -23.78
CA SER A 424 -58.79 1.57 -24.36
C SER A 424 -59.91 1.48 -23.33
N LEU A 425 -60.96 2.29 -23.53
CA LEU A 425 -62.24 2.13 -22.86
C LEU A 425 -63.00 1.00 -23.57
N ASP A 426 -62.98 -0.20 -23.02
CA ASP A 426 -63.55 -1.38 -23.67
C ASP A 426 -65.06 -1.46 -23.52
N PHE A 427 -65.59 -1.13 -22.34
CA PHE A 427 -67.02 -1.25 -22.02
C PHE A 427 -67.45 -0.28 -20.92
N VAL A 428 -68.74 0.03 -20.85
CA VAL A 428 -69.37 0.80 -19.75
C VAL A 428 -70.59 0.06 -19.22
N SER A 429 -70.89 0.18 -17.92
CA SER A 429 -72.00 -0.56 -17.28
C SER A 429 -73.40 0.03 -17.53
N PHE A 430 -73.54 0.89 -18.54
CA PHE A 430 -74.77 1.58 -18.91
C PHE A 430 -74.89 1.63 -20.45
N PRO A 431 -76.07 1.92 -21.02
CA PRO A 431 -76.23 2.00 -22.46
C PRO A 431 -75.25 3.00 -23.09
N SER A 432 -74.55 2.61 -24.16
CA SER A 432 -73.59 3.52 -24.83
C SER A 432 -74.25 4.78 -25.40
N SER A 433 -75.58 4.76 -25.63
CA SER A 433 -76.37 5.95 -25.99
C SER A 433 -76.36 7.04 -24.93
N ASP A 434 -76.09 6.68 -23.67
CA ASP A 434 -76.14 7.61 -22.54
C ASP A 434 -74.75 8.18 -22.23
N MET A 435 -73.72 7.82 -23.00
CA MET A 435 -72.38 8.40 -22.89
C MET A 435 -72.39 9.87 -23.30
N SER A 436 -71.70 10.70 -22.52
CA SER A 436 -71.57 12.15 -22.72
C SER A 436 -70.11 12.56 -22.81
N GLU A 437 -69.82 13.62 -23.56
CA GLU A 437 -68.49 14.22 -23.63
C GLU A 437 -67.99 14.75 -22.27
N THR A 438 -68.91 15.01 -21.34
CA THR A 438 -68.61 15.48 -19.98
C THR A 438 -68.44 14.36 -18.97
N ASP A 439 -68.54 13.09 -19.39
CA ASP A 439 -68.42 11.98 -18.46
C ASP A 439 -67.00 11.88 -17.89
N TRP A 440 -66.95 11.56 -16.59
CA TRP A 440 -65.73 11.33 -15.84
C TRP A 440 -65.33 9.86 -15.94
N TYR A 441 -64.15 9.64 -16.53
CA TYR A 441 -63.59 8.32 -16.76
C TYR A 441 -62.18 8.25 -16.15
N PRO A 442 -62.03 7.84 -14.88
CA PRO A 442 -60.73 7.66 -14.25
C PRO A 442 -60.03 6.40 -14.75
N ILE A 443 -58.70 6.43 -14.75
CA ILE A 443 -57.82 5.36 -15.27
C ILE A 443 -56.78 4.90 -14.24
N ASP A 444 -57.07 5.09 -12.95
CA ASP A 444 -56.13 4.81 -11.87
C ASP A 444 -55.88 3.31 -11.68
N ILE A 445 -54.64 2.88 -11.86
CA ILE A 445 -54.24 1.48 -11.64
C ILE A 445 -52.73 1.38 -11.41
N THR A 446 -52.32 0.44 -10.56
CA THR A 446 -50.93 -0.02 -10.47
C THR A 446 -50.89 -1.51 -10.73
N ILE A 447 -50.02 -1.94 -11.64
CA ILE A 447 -49.88 -3.33 -12.06
C ILE A 447 -48.42 -3.74 -12.05
N ARG A 448 -48.18 -5.02 -11.72
CA ARG A 448 -46.87 -5.66 -11.88
C ARG A 448 -46.83 -6.39 -13.22
N LEU A 449 -45.77 -6.15 -14.00
CA LEU A 449 -45.59 -6.69 -15.36
C LEU A 449 -44.81 -7.99 -15.39
#